data_AF-A0A814L8R6-F1
#
_entry.id   AF-A0A814L8R6-F1
#
_cell.length_a   1.000
_cell.length_b   1.000
_cell.length_c   1.000
_cell.angle_alpha   90.00
_cell.angle_beta   90.00
_cell.angle_gamma   90.00
#
_symmetry.space_group_name_H-M   'P 1'
#
loop_
_entity.id
_entity.type
_entity.pdbx_description
1 polymer ?
#
loop_
_entity_poly.entity_id
_entity_poly.type
_entity_poly.pdbx_seq_one_letter_code
_entity_poly.pdbx_strand_id
1 'polypeptide(L)'
;MPGNAGFYSSDKENSPPGVKYKSQQKFEPKILVWLALSSKGISAPYTGTTKAPAVDVDPDLASSHYANKTTDWLNEQKVPSVPKYANPPNVPKARPIEDCWGILAQQMYSRGWTAINQEQLINRIKTQLKKN
;
A
#
# COMPACT_ATOMS: atom_id res chain seq x y z
N MET A 1 -11.79 30.04 15.69
CA MET A 1 -11.67 29.22 14.46
C MET A 1 -13.05 29.19 13.81
N PRO A 2 -13.20 29.53 12.52
CA PRO A 2 -14.50 29.40 11.86
C PRO A 2 -14.82 27.90 11.76
N GLY A 3 -15.81 27.45 12.52
CA GLY A 3 -16.25 26.05 12.49
C GLY A 3 -17.01 25.75 11.20
N ASN A 4 -17.07 24.47 10.81
CA ASN A 4 -17.86 23.95 9.68
C ASN A 4 -19.38 24.03 9.90
N ALA A 5 -19.87 25.10 10.53
CA ALA A 5 -21.28 25.38 10.70
C ALA A 5 -21.90 25.66 9.31
N GLY A 6 -22.76 24.76 8.84
CA GLY A 6 -23.43 24.83 7.54
C GLY A 6 -23.09 23.72 6.55
N PHE A 7 -22.03 22.94 6.77
CA PHE A 7 -21.67 21.81 5.90
C PHE A 7 -22.28 20.47 6.32
N TYR A 8 -22.81 20.38 7.55
CA TYR A 8 -23.46 19.19 8.08
C TYR A 8 -24.95 19.46 8.25
N SER A 9 -25.79 18.64 7.62
CA SER A 9 -27.21 18.57 7.92
C SER A 9 -27.44 17.44 8.93
N SER A 10 -28.12 17.74 10.04
CA SER A 10 -28.62 16.73 10.97
C SER A 10 -29.88 16.03 10.45
N ASP A 11 -30.49 16.56 9.38
CA ASP A 11 -31.69 16.01 8.76
C ASP A 11 -31.33 15.25 7.48
N LYS A 12 -31.20 13.93 7.67
CA LYS A 12 -30.99 12.97 6.58
C LYS A 12 -32.23 12.83 5.71
N GLU A 13 -33.43 13.26 6.09
CA GLU A 13 -34.61 13.19 5.21
C GLU A 13 -34.61 14.35 4.21
N ASN A 14 -34.27 15.57 4.65
CA ASN A 14 -34.28 16.78 3.81
C ASN A 14 -33.03 17.04 2.95
N SER A 15 -31.96 16.24 3.08
CA SER A 15 -30.76 16.47 2.26
C SER A 15 -30.99 16.08 0.78
N PRO A 16 -30.49 16.86 -0.21
CA PRO A 16 -30.71 16.56 -1.62
C PRO A 16 -30.18 15.17 -2.02
N PRO A 17 -30.87 14.41 -2.89
CA PRO A 17 -30.42 13.08 -3.33
C PRO A 17 -29.00 13.07 -3.92
N GLY A 18 -28.62 14.13 -4.63
CA GLY A 18 -27.29 14.32 -5.21
C GLY A 18 -26.16 14.57 -4.20
N VAL A 19 -26.49 14.82 -2.93
CA VAL A 19 -25.51 14.90 -1.82
C VAL A 19 -25.48 13.58 -1.04
N LYS A 20 -26.64 12.94 -0.87
CA LYS A 20 -26.78 11.65 -0.15
C LYS A 20 -26.16 10.46 -0.87
N TYR A 21 -26.36 10.38 -2.19
CA TYR A 21 -26.11 9.16 -2.95
C TYR A 21 -25.03 9.32 -4.02
N LYS A 22 -24.44 10.51 -4.13
CA LYS A 22 -23.34 10.74 -5.07
C LYS A 22 -22.09 10.05 -4.53
N SER A 23 -21.71 8.95 -5.17
CA SER A 23 -20.42 8.33 -4.93
C SER A 23 -19.33 9.36 -5.24
N GLN A 24 -18.55 9.70 -4.22
CA GLN A 24 -17.33 10.48 -4.41
C GLN A 24 -16.15 9.52 -4.38
N GLN A 25 -15.31 9.62 -5.40
CA GLN A 25 -14.03 8.95 -5.39
C GLN A 25 -13.14 9.66 -4.37
N LYS A 26 -13.01 9.08 -3.17
CA LYS A 26 -12.19 9.65 -2.09
C LYS A 26 -10.70 9.69 -2.44
N PHE A 27 -10.24 8.79 -3.33
CA PHE A 27 -8.84 8.65 -3.70
C PHE A 27 -8.67 8.38 -5.19
N GLU A 28 -7.61 8.97 -5.76
CA GLU A 28 -7.13 8.64 -7.10
C GLU A 28 -6.86 7.14 -7.27
N PRO A 29 -6.89 6.62 -8.51
CA PRO A 29 -6.52 5.23 -8.79
C PRO A 29 -5.16 4.86 -8.21
N LYS A 30 -5.07 3.67 -7.61
CA LYS A 30 -3.87 3.15 -6.95
C LYS A 30 -3.48 1.80 -7.52
N ILE A 31 -2.19 1.49 -7.43
CA ILE A 31 -1.66 0.16 -7.70
C ILE A 31 -1.06 -0.39 -6.42
N LEU A 32 -1.22 -1.69 -6.22
CA LEU A 32 -0.51 -2.42 -5.18
C LEU A 32 0.80 -2.93 -5.77
N VAL A 33 1.90 -2.68 -5.07
CA VAL A 33 3.20 -3.24 -5.41
C VAL A 33 3.63 -4.12 -4.25
N TRP A 34 3.95 -5.37 -4.54
CA TRP A 34 4.49 -6.32 -3.57
C TRP A 34 5.87 -6.77 -4.04
N LEU A 35 6.86 -6.75 -3.15
CA LEU A 35 8.21 -7.24 -3.42
C LEU A 35 8.84 -7.75 -2.13
N ALA A 36 9.86 -8.59 -2.27
CA ALA A 36 10.71 -9.03 -1.18
C ALA A 36 12.12 -8.45 -1.35
N LEU A 37 12.81 -8.18 -0.24
CA LEU A 37 14.19 -7.70 -0.23
C LEU A 37 15.05 -8.55 0.70
N SER A 38 16.35 -8.60 0.40
CA SER A 38 17.38 -9.13 1.27
C SER A 38 18.69 -8.37 1.05
N SER A 39 19.72 -8.69 1.82
CA SER A 39 21.08 -8.18 1.57
C SER A 39 21.65 -8.56 0.19
N LYS A 40 21.05 -9.53 -0.50
CA LYS A 40 21.43 -9.94 -1.86
C LYS A 40 20.72 -9.17 -2.97
N GLY A 41 19.75 -8.31 -2.63
CA GLY A 41 18.96 -7.55 -3.58
C GLY A 41 17.46 -7.72 -3.42
N ILE A 42 16.73 -7.25 -4.43
CA ILE A 42 15.27 -7.12 -4.46
C ILE A 42 14.68 -8.16 -5.44
N SER A 43 13.53 -8.76 -5.08
CA SER A 43 12.82 -9.69 -5.95
C SER A 43 12.15 -8.99 -7.12
N ALA A 44 11.72 -9.75 -8.13
CA ALA A 44 10.79 -9.22 -9.12
C ALA A 44 9.50 -8.73 -8.42
N PRO A 45 9.06 -7.48 -8.68
CA PRO A 45 7.87 -6.95 -8.04
C PRO A 45 6.61 -7.55 -8.67
N TYR A 46 5.64 -7.88 -7.84
CA TYR A 46 4.26 -8.15 -8.24
C TYR A 46 3.47 -6.84 -8.23
N THR A 47 2.72 -6.57 -9.29
CA THR A 47 1.84 -5.39 -9.39
C THR A 47 0.39 -5.84 -9.56
N GLY A 48 -0.47 -5.47 -8.62
CA GLY A 48 -1.90 -5.77 -8.65
C GLY A 48 -2.76 -4.51 -8.72
N THR A 49 -3.98 -4.64 -9.22
CA THR A 49 -5.02 -3.60 -9.07
C THR A 49 -5.82 -3.89 -7.81
N THR A 50 -6.05 -2.89 -6.96
CA THR A 50 -6.89 -3.04 -5.76
C THR A 50 -8.07 -2.08 -5.84
N LYS A 51 -9.29 -2.59 -5.58
CA LYS A 51 -10.47 -1.73 -5.32
C LYS A 51 -10.44 -1.15 -3.89
N ALA A 52 -9.60 -1.71 -3.02
CA ALA A 52 -9.36 -1.29 -1.65
C ALA A 52 -8.14 -0.34 -1.58
N PRO A 53 -8.03 0.49 -0.50
CA PRO A 53 -6.83 1.30 -0.28
C PRO A 53 -5.58 0.42 -0.33
N ALA A 54 -4.48 0.97 -0.85
CA ALA A 54 -3.17 0.35 -0.75
C ALA A 54 -2.92 0.01 0.72
N VAL A 55 -2.88 -1.28 1.01
CA VAL A 55 -2.45 -1.81 2.31
C VAL A 55 -0.95 -1.97 2.13
N ASP A 56 -0.14 -1.31 2.95
CA ASP A 56 1.30 -1.52 2.94
C ASP A 56 1.55 -2.98 3.34
N VAL A 57 2.12 -3.77 2.43
CA VAL A 57 2.30 -5.22 2.59
C VAL A 57 3.75 -5.51 2.90
N ASP A 58 4.14 -5.17 4.12
CA ASP A 58 5.34 -5.69 4.78
C ASP A 58 4.99 -7.07 5.39
N PRO A 59 5.89 -7.98 5.82
CA PRO A 59 5.57 -8.98 6.85
C PRO A 59 5.18 -8.32 8.20
N ASP A 60 4.24 -7.40 8.17
CA ASP A 60 3.56 -6.80 9.30
C ASP A 60 2.58 -7.80 9.93
N LEU A 61 1.88 -7.34 10.96
CA LEU A 61 0.83 -8.13 11.61
C LEU A 61 -0.46 -8.22 10.78
N ALA A 62 -0.42 -7.97 9.46
CA ALA A 62 -1.58 -8.19 8.60
C ALA A 62 -2.06 -9.63 8.71
N SER A 63 -3.37 -9.77 8.84
CA SER A 63 -4.02 -11.06 9.06
C SER A 63 -3.73 -12.07 7.96
N SER A 64 -3.46 -11.62 6.73
CA SER A 64 -3.12 -12.48 5.59
C SER A 64 -1.79 -13.23 5.77
N HIS A 65 -0.81 -12.65 6.47
CA HIS A 65 0.52 -13.26 6.65
C HIS A 65 0.50 -14.39 7.68
N TYR A 66 -0.44 -14.32 8.62
CA TYR A 66 -0.60 -15.29 9.71
C TYR A 66 -1.80 -16.22 9.53
N ALA A 67 -2.44 -16.19 8.36
CA ALA A 67 -3.52 -17.12 8.04
C ALA A 67 -2.96 -18.54 7.91
N ASN A 68 -3.72 -19.56 8.36
CA ASN A 68 -3.27 -20.96 8.37
C ASN A 68 -2.68 -21.39 7.02
N LYS A 69 -3.39 -21.11 5.92
CA LYS A 69 -2.92 -21.45 4.57
C LYS A 69 -1.54 -20.85 4.24
N THR A 70 -1.29 -19.62 4.69
CA THR A 70 -0.01 -18.93 4.47
C THR A 70 1.09 -19.56 5.32
N THR A 71 0.82 -19.81 6.60
CA THR A 71 1.80 -20.43 7.51
C THR A 71 2.12 -21.87 7.12
N ASP A 72 1.12 -22.63 6.68
CA ASP A 72 1.27 -24.01 6.21
C ASP A 72 2.18 -24.05 4.99
N TRP A 73 1.93 -23.18 4.00
CA TRP A 73 2.77 -23.07 2.81
C TRP A 73 4.22 -22.66 3.15
N LEU A 74 4.42 -21.68 4.03
CA LEU A 74 5.77 -21.27 4.46
C LEU A 74 6.53 -22.42 5.13
N ASN A 75 5.84 -23.20 5.97
CA ASN A 75 6.40 -24.37 6.64
C ASN A 75 6.76 -25.47 5.64
N GLU A 76 5.88 -25.76 4.68
CA GLU A 76 6.12 -26.72 3.58
C GLU A 76 7.35 -26.33 2.75
N GLN A 77 7.48 -25.04 2.41
CA GLN A 77 8.61 -24.51 1.66
C GLN A 77 9.87 -24.31 2.52
N LYS A 78 9.82 -24.62 3.83
CA LYS A 78 10.90 -24.44 4.81
C LYS A 78 11.44 -23.01 4.85
N VAL A 79 10.56 -22.03 4.63
CA VAL A 79 10.91 -20.62 4.70
C VAL A 79 10.88 -20.18 6.16
N PRO A 80 11.98 -19.64 6.72
CA PRO A 80 11.98 -19.10 8.07
C PRO A 80 10.94 -17.98 8.19
N SER A 81 10.01 -18.11 9.13
CA SER A 81 8.99 -17.10 9.41
C SER A 81 9.07 -16.63 10.85
N VAL A 82 8.82 -15.34 11.08
CA VAL A 82 8.80 -14.76 12.43
C VAL A 82 7.41 -14.98 13.02
N PRO A 83 7.29 -15.66 14.18
CA PRO A 83 5.99 -15.91 14.79
C PRO A 83 5.35 -14.61 15.27
N LYS A 84 4.01 -14.57 15.27
CA LYS A 84 3.22 -13.36 15.51
C LYS A 84 3.59 -12.63 16.81
N TYR A 85 3.85 -13.38 17.88
CA TYR A 85 4.22 -12.82 19.19
C TYR A 85 5.62 -12.17 19.22
N ALA A 86 6.51 -12.54 18.29
CA ALA A 86 7.86 -12.01 18.18
C ALA A 86 7.97 -10.88 17.14
N ASN A 87 6.88 -10.57 16.43
CA ASN A 87 6.81 -9.48 15.45
C ASN A 87 6.14 -8.26 16.11
N PRO A 88 6.89 -7.25 16.58
CA PRO A 88 6.31 -6.14 17.30
C PRO A 88 5.38 -5.30 16.39
N PRO A 89 4.18 -4.91 16.89
CA PRO A 89 3.27 -4.05 16.14
C PRO A 89 3.83 -2.63 15.98
N ASN A 90 3.46 -1.97 14.88
CA ASN A 90 3.67 -0.52 14.69
C ASN A 90 5.13 -0.05 14.77
N VAL A 91 6.07 -0.86 14.25
CA VAL A 91 7.51 -0.52 14.24
C VAL A 91 8.05 -0.34 12.80
N PRO A 92 7.51 0.59 11.98
CA PRO A 92 7.95 0.73 10.59
C PRO A 92 9.44 1.09 10.46
N LYS A 93 9.97 1.91 11.38
CA LYS A 93 11.41 2.30 11.38
C LYS A 93 12.39 1.14 11.58
N ALA A 94 11.94 0.00 12.11
CA ALA A 94 12.79 -1.18 12.25
C ALA A 94 12.81 -2.04 10.98
N ARG A 95 12.06 -1.66 9.95
CA ARG A 95 11.83 -2.48 8.75
C ARG A 95 12.56 -1.87 7.56
N PRO A 96 13.60 -2.54 7.02
CA PRO A 96 14.39 -2.00 5.91
C PRO A 96 13.61 -1.74 4.62
N ILE A 97 12.43 -2.35 4.46
CA ILE A 97 11.56 -2.13 3.29
C ILE A 97 10.98 -0.72 3.26
N GLU A 98 10.77 -0.08 4.42
CA GLU A 98 10.28 1.29 4.48
C GLU A 98 11.31 2.28 3.91
N ASP A 99 12.60 2.06 4.22
CA ASP A 99 13.69 2.83 3.62
C ASP A 99 13.75 2.60 2.10
N CYS A 100 13.55 1.35 1.66
CA CYS A 100 13.47 1.01 0.24
C CYS A 100 12.33 1.76 -0.47
N TRP A 101 11.14 1.82 0.15
CA TRP A 101 10.01 2.59 -0.40
C TRP A 101 10.28 4.08 -0.43
N GLY A 102 10.91 4.64 0.61
CA GLY A 102 11.32 6.04 0.64
C GLY A 102 12.26 6.41 -0.50
N ILE A 103 13.30 5.59 -0.72
CA ILE A 103 14.26 5.76 -1.82
C ILE A 103 13.56 5.65 -3.17
N LEU A 104 12.73 4.61 -3.36
CA LEU A 104 12.01 4.41 -4.62
C LEU A 104 11.08 5.59 -4.92
N ALA A 105 10.33 6.07 -3.94
CA ALA A 105 9.44 7.22 -4.10
C ALA A 105 10.22 8.47 -4.52
N GLN A 106 11.34 8.77 -3.86
CA GLN A 106 12.22 9.88 -4.22
C GLN A 106 12.71 9.78 -5.67
N GLN A 107 13.12 8.59 -6.11
CA GLN A 107 13.57 8.34 -7.49
C GLN A 107 12.43 8.47 -8.50
N MET A 108 11.25 7.95 -8.19
CA MET A 108 10.09 7.96 -9.07
C MET A 108 9.61 9.38 -9.37
N TYR A 109 9.43 10.18 -8.32
CA TYR A 109 8.88 11.54 -8.39
C TYR A 109 9.94 12.63 -8.60
N SER A 110 11.20 12.23 -8.82
CA SER A 110 12.28 13.14 -9.17
C SER A 110 11.89 14.04 -10.35
N ARG A 111 12.26 15.33 -10.26
CA ARG A 111 11.99 16.36 -11.28
C ARG A 111 10.51 16.60 -11.57
N GLY A 112 9.63 16.36 -10.59
CA GLY A 112 8.20 16.60 -10.72
C GLY A 112 7.50 15.60 -11.64
N TRP A 113 8.06 14.41 -11.83
CA TRP A 113 7.47 13.39 -12.68
C TRP A 113 6.11 12.93 -12.12
N THR A 114 5.11 12.81 -12.99
CA THR A 114 3.78 12.31 -12.69
C THR A 114 3.36 11.26 -13.71
N ALA A 115 2.61 10.24 -13.28
CA ALA A 115 2.05 9.25 -14.19
C ALA A 115 0.78 9.79 -14.85
N ILE A 116 0.64 9.61 -16.17
CA ILE A 116 -0.58 9.94 -16.90
C ILE A 116 -1.59 8.78 -16.82
N ASN A 117 -1.08 7.56 -16.73
CA ASN A 117 -1.90 6.35 -16.62
C ASN A 117 -1.17 5.27 -15.81
N GLN A 118 -1.91 4.19 -15.52
CA GLN A 118 -1.41 3.08 -14.72
C GLN A 118 -0.20 2.37 -15.36
N GLU A 119 -0.17 2.24 -16.68
CA GLU A 119 0.90 1.56 -17.39
C GLU A 119 2.22 2.32 -17.28
N GLN A 120 2.18 3.65 -17.44
CA GLN A 120 3.35 4.51 -17.22
C GLN A 120 3.88 4.38 -15.79
N LEU A 121 2.98 4.31 -14.80
CA LEU A 121 3.37 4.12 -13.41
C LEU A 121 4.06 2.78 -13.19
N ILE A 122 3.49 1.69 -13.69
CA ILE A 122 4.06 0.34 -13.59
C ILE A 122 5.43 0.26 -14.29
N ASN A 123 5.54 0.82 -15.49
CA ASN A 123 6.79 0.82 -16.25
C ASN A 123 7.86 1.66 -15.55
N ARG A 124 7.49 2.79 -14.95
CA ARG A 124 8.41 3.61 -14.14
C ARG A 124 8.92 2.85 -12.94
N ILE A 125 8.04 2.18 -12.18
CA ILE A 125 8.41 1.35 -11.01
C ILE A 125 9.42 0.28 -11.42
N LYS A 126 9.09 -0.51 -12.46
CA LYS A 126 9.99 -1.56 -12.97
C LYS A 126 11.34 -1.00 -13.42
N THR A 127 11.36 0.17 -14.02
CA THR A 127 12.60 0.81 -14.50
C THR A 127 13.45 1.31 -13.34
N GLN A 128 12.85 1.90 -12.30
CA GLN A 128 13.60 2.38 -11.13
C GLN A 128 14.13 1.24 -10.28
N LEU A 129 13.33 0.18 -10.07
CA LEU A 129 13.77 -0.99 -9.31
C LEU A 129 14.95 -1.73 -9.96
N LYS A 130 15.12 -1.62 -11.29
CA LYS A 130 16.26 -2.21 -12.01
C LYS A 130 17.57 -1.44 -11.91
N LYS A 131 17.56 -0.21 -11.38
CA LYS A 131 18.77 0.61 -11.25
C LYS A 131 19.59 0.26 -10.02
N ASN A 132 19.03 -0.54 -9.11
CA ASN A 132 19.64 -0.96 -7.86
C ASN A 132 20.24 -2.36 -7.98
#